data_AF-A0A4Q2X511-F1
#
_entry.id   AF-A0A4Q2X511-F1
#
_cell.length_a   1.000
_cell.length_b   1.000
_cell.length_c   1.000
_cell.angle_alpha   90.00
_cell.angle_beta   90.00
_cell.angle_gamma   90.00
#
_symmetry.space_group_name_H-M   'P 1'
#
loop_
_entity.id
_entity.type
_entity.pdbx_description
1 polymer ?
#
loop_
_entity_poly.entity_id
_entity_poly.type
_entity_poly.pdbx_seq_one_letter_code
_entity_poly.pdbx_strand_id
1 'polypeptide(L)'
;MDTPSPPPEYKFPPELAGLVNACEKNCEAGCCGIDAFVLSPLYVAAHMAAYQGHISDDDVAGTLKLVAEVETAARLMVPDRAGYICHVRDVNTYFTLPSLLAVMAEIRKSVVAAPAMVALSNELSPKKPKSEPVREFPQEPVRRMPPKLRDPFARDRPE
;
A
#
# COMPACT_ATOMS: atom_id res chain seq x y z
N MET A 1 -7.58 -39.77 -23.01
CA MET A 1 -7.79 -38.32 -23.16
C MET A 1 -6.60 -37.66 -22.51
N ASP A 2 -5.68 -37.07 -23.29
CA ASP A 2 -4.59 -36.28 -22.73
C ASP A 2 -5.16 -35.05 -22.05
N THR A 3 -5.04 -34.98 -20.72
CA THR A 3 -5.31 -33.75 -19.99
C THR A 3 -4.31 -32.69 -20.44
N PRO A 4 -4.75 -31.53 -20.95
CA PRO A 4 -3.83 -30.46 -21.31
C PRO A 4 -3.04 -30.03 -20.07
N SER A 5 -1.71 -29.96 -20.21
CA SER A 5 -0.84 -29.41 -19.16
C SER A 5 -1.28 -27.97 -18.87
N PRO A 6 -1.43 -27.57 -17.60
CA PRO A 6 -1.71 -26.18 -17.27
C PRO A 6 -0.55 -25.28 -17.74
N PRO A 7 -0.83 -24.00 -18.03
CA PRO A 7 0.21 -23.03 -18.37
C PRO A 7 1.18 -22.87 -17.20
N PRO A 8 2.44 -22.46 -17.47
CA PRO A 8 3.45 -22.36 -16.43
C PRO A 8 3.08 -21.32 -15.37
N GLU A 9 3.46 -21.60 -14.12
CA GLU A 9 3.38 -20.60 -13.05
C GLU A 9 4.39 -19.47 -13.30
N TYR A 10 3.91 -18.24 -13.28
CA TYR A 10 4.74 -17.04 -13.36
C TYR A 10 4.70 -16.28 -12.05
N LYS A 11 5.86 -15.82 -11.59
CA LYS A 11 6.00 -15.01 -10.38
C LYS A 11 6.44 -13.61 -10.78
N PHE A 12 5.71 -12.60 -10.32
CA PHE A 12 6.13 -11.23 -10.52
C PHE A 12 7.44 -10.96 -9.76
N PRO A 13 8.29 -10.05 -10.27
CA PRO A 13 9.40 -9.52 -9.49
C PRO A 13 8.92 -9.03 -8.11
N PRO A 14 9.68 -9.22 -7.02
CA PRO A 14 9.20 -8.95 -5.66
C PRO A 14 8.62 -7.55 -5.44
N GLU A 15 9.26 -6.53 -6.01
CA GLU A 15 8.81 -5.13 -5.94
C GLU A 15 7.47 -4.94 -6.64
N LEU A 16 7.31 -5.52 -7.84
CA LEU A 16 6.06 -5.45 -8.58
C LEU A 16 4.95 -6.27 -7.91
N ALA A 17 5.28 -7.43 -7.34
CA ALA A 17 4.36 -8.23 -6.55
C ALA A 17 3.85 -7.45 -5.33
N GLY A 18 4.76 -6.75 -4.62
CA GLY A 18 4.41 -5.88 -3.50
C GLY A 18 3.45 -4.76 -3.91
N LEU A 19 3.70 -4.12 -5.05
CA LEU A 19 2.84 -3.07 -5.60
C LEU A 19 1.45 -3.61 -5.98
N VAL A 20 1.41 -4.74 -6.68
CA VAL A 20 0.15 -5.38 -7.08
C VAL A 20 -0.66 -5.77 -5.83
N ASN A 21 -0.03 -6.39 -4.84
CA ASN A 21 -0.69 -6.76 -3.58
C ASN A 21 -1.19 -5.53 -2.81
N ALA A 22 -0.48 -4.40 -2.85
CA ALA A 22 -0.96 -3.16 -2.24
C ALA A 22 -2.21 -2.58 -2.94
N CYS A 23 -2.49 -3.01 -4.17
CA CYS A 23 -3.69 -2.63 -4.92
C CYS A 23 -4.88 -3.61 -4.71
N GLU A 24 -4.71 -4.68 -3.94
CA GLU A 24 -5.76 -5.64 -3.63
C GLU A 24 -6.90 -4.98 -2.84
N LYS A 25 -8.15 -5.16 -3.28
CA LYS A 25 -9.35 -4.78 -2.53
C LYS A 25 -10.00 -6.02 -1.93
N ASN A 26 -10.59 -5.87 -0.72
CA ASN A 26 -11.43 -6.82 0.03
C ASN A 26 -11.61 -8.17 -0.67
N CYS A 27 -10.53 -8.94 -0.71
CA CYS A 27 -10.53 -10.26 -1.30
C CYS A 27 -10.44 -11.28 -0.18
N GLU A 28 -11.29 -12.31 -0.24
CA GLU A 28 -11.06 -13.51 0.56
C GLU A 28 -9.91 -14.30 -0.07
N ALA A 29 -8.91 -14.64 0.74
CA ALA A 29 -7.69 -15.29 0.29
C ALA A 29 -7.98 -16.49 -0.64
N GLY A 30 -7.52 -16.40 -1.89
CA GLY A 30 -7.59 -17.48 -2.87
C GLY A 30 -8.87 -17.57 -3.70
N CYS A 31 -9.81 -16.61 -3.59
CA CYS A 31 -11.07 -16.65 -4.35
C CYS A 31 -11.19 -15.58 -5.44
N CYS A 32 -10.38 -14.53 -5.41
CA CYS A 32 -10.56 -13.41 -6.32
C CYS A 32 -9.46 -13.36 -7.39
N GLY A 33 -9.86 -13.15 -8.64
CA GLY A 33 -8.95 -12.91 -9.75
C GLY A 33 -8.50 -11.45 -9.83
N ILE A 34 -7.89 -11.08 -10.96
CA ILE A 34 -7.34 -9.74 -11.21
C ILE A 34 -8.35 -8.60 -11.04
N ASP A 35 -9.65 -8.87 -11.17
CA ASP A 35 -10.73 -7.90 -10.96
C ASP A 35 -10.84 -7.43 -9.49
N ALA A 36 -10.22 -8.15 -8.54
CA ALA A 36 -10.13 -7.75 -7.14
C ALA A 36 -9.06 -6.68 -6.89
N PHE A 37 -8.23 -6.39 -7.90
CA PHE A 37 -7.12 -5.46 -7.78
C PHE A 37 -7.50 -4.12 -8.41
N VAL A 38 -7.42 -3.05 -7.64
CA VAL A 38 -7.66 -1.69 -8.12
C VAL A 38 -6.33 -0.99 -8.30
N LEU A 39 -5.81 -1.10 -9.53
CA LEU A 39 -4.54 -0.51 -9.97
C LEU A 39 -4.64 1.01 -10.18
N SER A 40 -5.32 1.72 -9.28
CA SER A 40 -5.49 3.17 -9.39
C SER A 40 -4.18 3.92 -9.06
N PRO A 41 -3.94 5.09 -9.68
CA PRO A 41 -2.79 5.93 -9.35
C PRO A 41 -2.65 6.25 -7.87
N LEU A 42 -3.76 6.33 -7.12
CA LEU A 42 -3.76 6.65 -5.70
C LEU A 42 -3.14 5.51 -4.86
N TYR A 43 -3.53 4.26 -5.11
CA TYR A 43 -2.97 3.11 -4.40
C TYR A 43 -1.50 2.89 -4.75
N VAL A 44 -1.16 3.04 -6.03
CA VAL A 44 0.24 2.99 -6.49
C VAL A 44 1.07 4.09 -5.83
N ALA A 45 0.58 5.32 -5.79
CA ALA A 45 1.25 6.43 -5.10
C ALA A 45 1.45 6.17 -3.61
N ALA A 46 0.41 5.68 -2.92
CA ALA A 46 0.50 5.35 -1.51
C ALA A 46 1.54 4.27 -1.23
N HIS A 47 1.63 3.23 -2.07
CA HIS A 47 2.64 2.18 -1.97
C HIS A 47 4.06 2.72 -2.21
N MET A 48 4.26 3.44 -3.32
CA MET A 48 5.59 3.96 -3.70
C MET A 48 6.10 5.00 -2.70
N ALA A 49 5.22 5.82 -2.12
CA ALA A 49 5.60 6.85 -1.14
C ALA A 49 5.68 6.31 0.31
N ALA A 50 5.35 5.04 0.57
CA ALA A 50 5.13 4.52 1.92
C ALA A 50 6.34 4.71 2.87
N TYR A 51 7.56 4.63 2.33
CA TYR A 51 8.78 4.70 3.14
C TYR A 51 9.39 6.10 3.24
N GLN A 52 9.36 6.87 2.15
CA GLN A 52 10.09 8.14 2.06
C GLN A 52 9.16 9.36 2.06
N GLY A 53 7.84 9.17 2.00
CA GLY A 53 6.85 10.26 1.90
C GLY A 53 6.90 11.04 0.59
N HIS A 54 7.75 10.63 -0.36
CA HIS A 54 7.88 11.16 -1.70
C HIS A 54 8.21 10.02 -2.67
N ILE A 55 8.09 10.31 -3.96
CA ILE A 55 8.42 9.38 -5.05
C ILE A 55 9.48 10.08 -5.90
N SER A 56 10.65 9.47 -6.02
CA SER A 56 11.73 9.98 -6.87
C SER A 56 11.56 9.52 -8.32
N ASP A 57 12.25 10.19 -9.24
CA ASP A 57 12.29 9.77 -10.66
C ASP A 57 12.94 8.38 -10.80
N ASP A 58 13.88 8.03 -9.93
CA ASP A 58 14.53 6.71 -9.92
C ASP A 58 13.55 5.60 -9.50
N ASP A 59 12.66 5.86 -8.54
CA ASP A 59 11.61 4.92 -8.13
C ASP A 59 10.64 4.63 -9.28
N VAL A 60 10.26 5.68 -10.01
CA VAL A 60 9.42 5.58 -11.21
C VAL A 60 10.13 4.79 -12.30
N ALA A 61 11.37 5.16 -12.62
CA ALA A 61 12.16 4.50 -13.66
C ALA A 61 12.41 3.01 -13.34
N GLY A 62 12.74 2.69 -12.08
CA GLY A 62 12.94 1.32 -11.61
C GLY A 62 11.68 0.48 -11.77
N THR A 63 10.52 1.00 -11.32
CA THR A 63 9.24 0.29 -11.47
C THR A 63 8.85 0.10 -12.94
N LEU A 64 9.04 1.13 -13.78
CA LEU A 64 8.74 1.04 -15.21
C LEU A 64 9.64 0.03 -15.94
N LYS A 65 10.90 -0.11 -15.50
CA LYS A 65 11.81 -1.14 -16.01
C LYS A 65 11.29 -2.54 -15.69
N LEU A 66 10.85 -2.79 -14.45
CA LEU A 66 10.25 -4.07 -14.06
C LEU A 66 9.00 -4.40 -14.89
N VAL A 67 8.13 -3.41 -15.12
CA VAL A 67 6.96 -3.57 -16.00
C VAL A 67 7.39 -3.98 -17.41
N ALA A 68 8.40 -3.33 -17.99
CA ALA A 68 8.90 -3.67 -19.32
C ALA A 68 9.55 -5.07 -19.38
N GLU A 69 10.22 -5.51 -18.32
CA GLU A 69 10.77 -6.87 -18.21
C GLU A 69 9.66 -7.92 -18.22
N VAL A 70 8.56 -7.70 -17.48
CA VAL A 70 7.39 -8.58 -17.49
C VAL A 70 6.73 -8.63 -18.87
N GLU A 71 6.52 -7.47 -19.52
CA GLU A 71 5.95 -7.42 -20.86
C GLU A 71 6.83 -8.15 -21.89
N THR A 72 8.15 -8.05 -21.76
CA THR A 72 9.11 -8.75 -22.62
C THR A 72 9.04 -10.25 -22.39
N ALA A 73 9.07 -10.69 -21.12
CA ALA A 73 8.93 -12.10 -20.77
C ALA A 73 7.61 -12.70 -21.27
N ALA A 74 6.50 -11.97 -21.11
CA ALA A 74 5.18 -12.41 -21.56
C ALA A 74 5.12 -12.69 -23.07
N ARG A 75 5.78 -11.86 -23.89
CA ARG A 75 5.83 -12.03 -25.35
C ARG A 75 6.65 -13.24 -25.80
N LEU A 76 7.51 -13.77 -24.94
CA LEU A 76 8.33 -14.95 -25.21
C LEU A 76 7.64 -16.25 -24.76
N MET A 77 6.53 -16.16 -24.03
CA MET A 77 5.77 -17.32 -23.56
C MET A 77 4.91 -17.90 -24.69
N VAL A 78 4.82 -19.24 -24.71
CA VAL A 78 3.99 -19.97 -25.67
C VAL A 78 2.61 -20.18 -25.06
N PRO A 79 1.52 -19.75 -25.73
CA PRO A 79 0.17 -20.01 -25.26
C PRO A 79 -0.16 -21.51 -25.25
N ASP A 80 -0.93 -21.94 -24.27
CA ASP A 80 -1.53 -23.27 -24.24
C ASP A 80 -2.69 -23.40 -25.26
N ARG A 81 -3.39 -24.54 -25.25
CA ARG A 81 -4.52 -24.78 -26.16
C ARG A 81 -5.71 -23.86 -25.92
N ALA A 82 -5.83 -23.28 -24.72
CA ALA A 82 -6.89 -22.34 -24.36
C ALA A 82 -6.46 -20.88 -24.57
N GLY A 83 -5.22 -20.62 -24.98
CA GLY A 83 -4.66 -19.29 -25.24
C GLY A 83 -4.02 -18.61 -24.02
N TYR A 84 -3.86 -19.32 -22.90
CA TYR A 84 -3.18 -18.80 -21.71
C TYR A 84 -1.67 -18.96 -21.82
N ILE A 85 -0.93 -17.92 -21.42
CA ILE A 85 0.54 -17.92 -21.43
C ILE A 85 1.14 -18.24 -20.05
N CYS A 86 0.42 -17.93 -18.98
CA CYS A 86 0.87 -18.19 -17.61
C CYS A 86 -0.29 -18.18 -16.61
N HIS A 87 -0.01 -18.70 -15.42
CA HIS A 87 -0.81 -18.55 -14.22
C HIS A 87 0.00 -17.76 -13.18
N VAL A 88 -0.57 -16.67 -12.66
CA VAL A 88 0.05 -15.93 -11.54
C VAL A 88 -0.72 -16.26 -10.28
N ARG A 89 -0.08 -17.06 -9.42
CA ARG A 89 -0.71 -17.60 -8.21
C ARG A 89 -1.12 -16.51 -7.21
N ASP A 90 -0.30 -15.46 -7.08
CA ASP A 90 -0.52 -14.39 -6.10
C ASP A 90 -1.80 -13.60 -6.36
N VAL A 91 -2.22 -13.51 -7.64
CA VAL A 91 -3.49 -12.86 -8.05
C VAL A 91 -4.54 -13.89 -8.50
N ASN A 92 -4.30 -15.17 -8.25
CA ASN A 92 -5.16 -16.31 -8.59
C ASN A 92 -5.76 -16.22 -10.01
N THR A 93 -4.95 -15.83 -11.01
CA THR A 93 -5.44 -15.53 -12.36
C THR A 93 -4.58 -16.16 -13.43
N TYR A 94 -5.25 -16.76 -14.41
CA TYR A 94 -4.66 -17.20 -15.67
C TYR A 94 -4.66 -16.05 -16.67
N PHE A 95 -3.52 -15.79 -17.28
CA PHE A 95 -3.38 -14.69 -18.22
C PHE A 95 -3.21 -15.18 -19.65
N THR A 96 -3.94 -14.53 -20.54
CA THR A 96 -3.60 -14.48 -21.95
C THR A 96 -2.58 -13.37 -22.17
N LEU A 97 -1.86 -13.37 -23.29
CA LEU A 97 -0.94 -12.28 -23.61
C LEU A 97 -1.65 -10.90 -23.59
N PRO A 98 -2.82 -10.71 -24.25
CA PRO A 98 -3.52 -9.42 -24.20
C PRO A 98 -3.92 -9.00 -22.79
N SER A 99 -4.40 -9.93 -21.95
CA SER A 99 -4.85 -9.58 -20.60
C SER A 99 -3.68 -9.21 -19.69
N LEU A 100 -2.53 -9.91 -19.76
CA LEU A 100 -1.35 -9.53 -18.99
C LEU A 100 -0.80 -8.17 -19.42
N LEU A 101 -0.73 -7.91 -20.74
CA LEU A 101 -0.29 -6.62 -21.25
C LEU A 101 -1.23 -5.48 -20.85
N ALA A 102 -2.55 -5.73 -20.77
CA ALA A 102 -3.50 -4.74 -20.28
C ALA A 102 -3.25 -4.37 -18.81
N VAL A 103 -2.99 -5.36 -17.95
CA VAL A 103 -2.61 -5.13 -16.54
C VAL A 103 -1.32 -4.33 -16.45
N MET A 104 -0.28 -4.71 -17.20
CA MET A 104 1.00 -3.99 -17.22
C MET A 104 0.84 -2.55 -17.74
N ALA A 105 0.00 -2.33 -18.74
CA ALA A 105 -0.31 -0.99 -19.23
C ALA A 105 -1.03 -0.13 -18.18
N GLU A 106 -1.92 -0.72 -17.38
CA GLU A 106 -2.60 -0.02 -16.31
C GLU A 106 -1.65 0.35 -15.17
N ILE A 107 -0.78 -0.59 -14.75
CA ILE A 107 0.29 -0.32 -13.78
C ILE A 107 1.18 0.82 -14.27
N ARG A 108 1.63 0.76 -15.53
CA ARG A 108 2.45 1.82 -16.14
C ARG A 108 1.79 3.19 -16.03
N LYS A 109 0.52 3.31 -16.42
CA LYS A 109 -0.22 4.59 -16.34
C LYS A 109 -0.25 5.09 -14.90
N SER A 110 -0.55 4.21 -13.96
CA SER A 110 -0.67 4.56 -12.54
C SER A 110 0.67 4.95 -11.92
N VAL A 111 1.77 4.28 -12.28
CA VAL A 111 3.13 4.63 -11.87
C VAL A 111 3.53 6.00 -12.40
N VAL A 112 3.25 6.31 -13.67
CA VAL A 112 3.53 7.65 -14.25
C VAL A 112 2.72 8.75 -13.57
N ALA A 113 1.48 8.45 -13.18
CA ALA A 113 0.61 9.42 -12.52
C ALA A 113 0.90 9.56 -11.00
N ALA A 114 1.60 8.61 -10.39
CA ALA A 114 1.79 8.54 -8.94
C ALA A 114 2.49 9.77 -8.32
N PRO A 115 3.58 10.34 -8.90
CA PRO A 115 4.22 11.53 -8.33
C PRO A 115 3.27 12.73 -8.26
N ALA A 116 2.42 12.92 -9.27
CA ALA A 116 1.42 13.98 -9.29
C ALA A 116 0.35 13.77 -8.20
N MET A 117 -0.03 12.54 -7.90
CA MET A 117 -0.97 12.24 -6.80
C MET A 117 -0.39 12.63 -5.43
N VAL A 118 0.90 12.33 -5.20
CA VAL A 118 1.58 12.72 -3.96
C VAL A 118 1.71 14.25 -3.86
N ALA A 119 2.08 14.92 -4.95
CA ALA A 119 2.16 16.38 -4.98
C ALA A 119 0.81 17.03 -4.63
N LEU A 120 -0.29 16.59 -5.27
CA LEU A 120 -1.63 17.06 -4.95
C LEU A 120 -2.04 16.78 -3.50
N SER A 121 -1.71 15.60 -2.97
CA SER A 121 -1.98 15.26 -1.58
C SER A 121 -1.23 16.18 -0.60
N ASN A 122 0.02 16.53 -0.91
CA ASN A 122 0.82 17.46 -0.12
C ASN A 122 0.28 18.89 -0.17
N GLU A 123 -0.24 19.34 -1.31
CA GLU A 123 -0.87 20.66 -1.45
C GLU A 123 -2.19 20.77 -0.67
N LEU A 124 -3.00 19.70 -0.67
CA LEU A 124 -4.28 19.65 0.02
C LEU A 124 -4.14 19.42 1.53
N SER A 125 -2.98 18.97 1.99
CA SER A 125 -2.72 18.77 3.42
C SER A 125 -2.75 20.11 4.15
N PRO A 126 -3.57 20.27 5.21
CA PRO A 126 -3.67 21.54 5.92
C PRO A 126 -2.29 21.92 6.46
N LYS A 127 -1.78 23.08 6.03
CA LYS A 127 -0.56 23.66 6.59
C LYS A 127 -0.80 23.78 8.09
N LYS A 128 0.01 23.08 8.91
CA LYS A 128 -0.02 23.27 10.36
C LYS A 128 -0.01 24.78 10.63
N PRO A 129 -0.96 25.31 11.44
CA PRO A 129 -0.86 26.70 11.84
C PRO A 129 0.54 26.90 12.42
N LYS A 130 1.25 27.95 11.98
CA LYS A 130 2.48 28.37 12.63
C LYS A 130 2.14 28.44 14.11
N SER A 131 2.73 27.56 14.91
CA SER A 131 2.57 27.62 16.36
C SER A 131 2.98 29.03 16.77
N GLU A 132 2.01 29.86 17.11
CA GLU A 132 2.31 31.12 17.79
C GLU A 132 3.10 30.74 19.05
N PRO A 133 4.14 31.51 19.41
CA PRO A 133 4.85 31.27 20.65
C PRO A 133 3.81 31.21 21.77
N VAL A 134 3.79 30.08 22.47
CA VAL A 134 2.96 29.87 23.66
C VAL A 134 3.21 31.07 24.56
N ARG A 135 2.23 31.97 24.67
CA ARG A 135 2.27 33.02 25.70
C ARG A 135 2.33 32.26 27.02
N GLU A 136 3.46 32.37 27.73
CA GLU A 136 3.56 31.93 29.11
C GLU A 136 2.39 32.56 29.87
N PHE A 137 1.44 31.72 30.26
CA PHE A 137 0.44 32.13 31.22
C PHE A 137 1.18 32.46 32.51
N PRO A 138 0.94 33.63 33.14
CA PRO A 138 1.46 33.90 34.46
C PRO A 138 1.09 32.74 35.37
N GLN A 139 2.09 32.06 35.94
CA GLN A 139 1.84 31.01 36.92
C GLN A 139 1.10 31.63 38.09
N GLU A 140 -0.18 31.29 38.28
CA GLU A 140 -0.88 31.65 39.51
C GLU A 140 -0.16 30.96 40.69
N PRO A 141 0.08 31.68 41.79
CA PRO A 141 0.75 31.11 42.94
C PRO A 141 -0.08 29.94 43.49
N VAL A 142 0.55 28.77 43.54
CA VAL A 142 0.02 27.53 44.12
C VAL A 142 -0.51 27.84 45.52
N ARG A 143 -1.83 27.88 45.68
CA ARG A 143 -2.47 27.97 47.00
C ARG A 143 -2.10 26.71 47.77
N ARG A 144 -1.34 26.87 48.85
CA ARG A 144 -1.00 25.80 49.78
C ARG A 144 -2.29 25.14 50.27
N MET A 145 -2.42 23.83 50.04
CA MET A 145 -3.48 23.03 50.66
C MET A 145 -3.32 23.04 52.18
N PRO A 146 -4.42 23.19 52.95
CA PRO A 146 -4.36 23.05 54.39
C PRO A 146 -4.08 21.59 54.80
N PRO A 147 -3.42 21.37 55.95
CA PRO A 147 -3.05 20.04 56.43
C PRO A 147 -4.28 19.17 56.76
N LYS A 148 -4.12 17.88 56.45
CA LYS A 148 -5.09 16.77 56.46
C LYS A 148 -6.06 16.80 57.66
N LEU A 149 -7.37 16.76 57.37
CA LEU A 149 -8.37 16.31 58.34
C LEU A 149 -8.11 14.83 58.66
N ARG A 150 -8.06 14.52 59.96
CA ARG A 150 -7.85 13.17 60.50
C ARG A 150 -8.92 12.19 60.02
N ASP A 151 -8.48 10.97 59.75
CA ASP A 151 -9.29 9.81 59.41
C ASP A 151 -10.15 9.38 60.63
N PRO A 152 -11.50 9.40 60.55
CA PRO A 152 -12.37 9.12 61.69
C PRO A 152 -12.56 7.62 62.00
N PHE A 153 -11.86 6.71 61.30
CA PHE A 153 -12.07 5.26 61.41
C PHE A 153 -10.93 4.45 62.06
N ALA A 154 -10.00 5.10 62.75
CA ALA A 154 -9.09 4.39 63.66
C ALA A 154 -9.83 4.00 64.96
N ARG A 155 -10.69 2.97 64.88
CA ARG A 155 -11.29 2.32 66.04
C ARG A 155 -10.37 1.23 66.58
N ASP A 156 -9.97 1.45 67.82
CA ASP A 156 -9.60 0.52 68.88
C ASP A 156 -9.61 -0.98 68.55
N ARG A 157 -8.43 -1.61 68.58
CA ARG A 157 -8.30 -3.02 68.97
C ARG A 157 -7.68 -3.08 70.36
N PRO A 158 -8.34 -3.70 71.35
CA PRO A 158 -7.70 -4.11 72.59
C PRO A 158 -6.86 -5.38 72.38
N GLU A 159 -5.74 -5.45 73.10
CA GLU A 159 -4.92 -6.64 73.35
C GLU A 159 -5.64 -7.66 74.24
#